data_AF-A0A351FJZ0-F1
#
_entry.id   AF-A0A351FJZ0-F1
#
_cell.length_a   1.000
_cell.length_b   1.000
_cell.length_c   1.000
_cell.angle_alpha   90.00
_cell.angle_beta   90.00
_cell.angle_gamma   90.00
#
_symmetry.space_group_name_H-M   'P 1'
#
loop_
_entity.id
_entity.type
_entity.pdbx_description
1 polymer ?
#
loop_
_entity_poly.entity_id
_entity_poly.type
_entity_poly.pdbx_seq_one_letter_code
_entity_poly.pdbx_strand_id
1 'polypeptide(L)'
;RGEIEREYWLRVAGTLEPATINRLTSGIELDDGFARAVRARLIDSDKVSSTLKLVVTEGRKREVRRLLSAVGHPVMRLRRIRYGPLALGALKKGSWRDLDDDEVAALASAPSRGGPGSRSQ
;
A
#
# COMPACT_ATOMS: atom_id res chain seq x y z
N ARG A 1 3.34 6.04 15.05
CA ARG A 1 2.48 5.35 14.05
C ARG A 1 3.04 5.69 12.68
N GLY A 2 3.14 4.74 11.74
CA GLY A 2 3.73 4.99 10.42
C GLY A 2 2.93 6.06 9.69
N GLU A 3 3.56 7.19 9.36
CA GLU A 3 2.87 8.36 8.79
C GLU A 3 2.87 8.35 7.26
N ILE A 4 3.76 7.57 6.65
CA ILE A 4 3.93 7.56 5.20
C ILE A 4 2.94 6.60 4.55
N GLU A 5 2.00 7.14 3.81
CA GLU A 5 1.08 6.37 2.98
C GLU A 5 1.81 5.59 1.89
N ARG A 6 1.39 4.35 1.67
CA ARG A 6 1.85 3.50 0.58
C ARG A 6 0.63 3.04 -0.18
N GLU A 7 0.61 3.33 -1.48
CA GLU A 7 -0.47 2.90 -2.34
C GLU A 7 -0.05 1.71 -3.17
N TYR A 8 -0.89 0.69 -3.16
CA TYR A 8 -0.70 -0.56 -3.85
C TYR A 8 -1.78 -0.70 -4.90
N TRP A 9 -1.37 -1.07 -6.12
CA TRP A 9 -2.25 -1.69 -7.09
C TRP A 9 -2.12 -3.20 -6.93
N LEU A 10 -3.25 -3.89 -6.79
CA LEU A 10 -3.23 -5.31 -6.54
C LEU A 10 -4.41 -6.02 -7.23
N ARG A 11 -4.17 -7.29 -7.58
CA ARG A 11 -5.17 -8.22 -8.09
C ARG A 11 -5.34 -9.33 -7.07
N VAL A 12 -6.58 -9.64 -6.72
CA VAL A 12 -6.96 -10.67 -5.73
C VAL A 12 -7.86 -11.71 -6.37
N ALA A 13 -7.87 -12.92 -5.80
CA ALA A 13 -8.79 -13.97 -6.22
C ALA A 13 -10.23 -13.66 -5.80
N GLY A 14 -11.19 -14.04 -6.65
CA GLY A 14 -12.62 -13.83 -6.45
C GLY A 14 -13.07 -12.39 -6.68
N THR A 15 -14.37 -12.18 -6.57
CA THR A 15 -15.06 -10.90 -6.75
C THR A 15 -15.16 -10.16 -5.42
N LEU A 16 -14.63 -8.95 -5.34
CA LEU A 16 -14.77 -8.09 -4.18
C LEU A 16 -16.15 -7.43 -4.17
N GLU A 17 -16.88 -7.69 -3.09
CA GLU A 17 -18.14 -7.00 -2.81
C GLU A 17 -17.91 -5.67 -2.07
N PRO A 18 -18.83 -4.71 -2.17
CA PRO A 18 -18.76 -3.46 -1.41
C PRO A 18 -18.59 -3.66 0.11
N ALA A 19 -19.21 -4.69 0.66
CA ALA A 19 -19.07 -5.06 2.08
C ALA A 19 -17.61 -5.42 2.43
N THR A 20 -16.90 -6.10 1.54
CA THR A 20 -15.48 -6.43 1.75
C THR A 20 -14.61 -5.18 1.77
N ILE A 21 -14.88 -4.21 0.89
CA ILE A 21 -14.17 -2.91 0.88
C ILE A 21 -14.35 -2.21 2.23
N ASN A 22 -15.58 -2.20 2.76
CA ASN A 22 -15.87 -1.62 4.07
C ASN A 22 -15.16 -2.35 5.21
N ARG A 23 -15.06 -3.69 5.16
CA ARG A 23 -14.29 -4.46 6.16
C ARG A 23 -12.80 -4.09 6.13
N LEU A 24 -12.22 -3.93 4.95
CA LEU A 24 -10.81 -3.54 4.80
C LEU A 24 -10.53 -2.15 5.38
N THR A 25 -11.46 -1.20 5.28
CA THR A 25 -11.28 0.17 5.80
C THR A 25 -11.65 0.30 7.28
N SER A 26 -12.66 -0.45 7.74
CA SER A 26 -13.02 -0.53 9.17
C SER A 26 -11.93 -1.20 10.00
N GLY A 27 -11.20 -2.15 9.41
CA GLY A 27 -10.08 -2.85 10.01
C GLY A 27 -10.42 -4.25 10.52
N ILE A 28 -9.38 -5.07 10.68
CA ILE A 28 -9.45 -6.50 10.90
C ILE A 28 -8.36 -6.88 11.91
N GLU A 29 -8.71 -7.75 12.86
CA GLU A 29 -7.72 -8.35 13.75
C GLU A 29 -6.90 -9.39 12.99
N LEU A 30 -5.58 -9.22 12.96
CA LEU A 30 -4.62 -10.19 12.44
C LEU A 30 -3.82 -10.78 13.61
N ASP A 31 -3.06 -11.84 13.37
CA ASP A 31 -2.29 -12.55 14.42
C ASP A 31 -1.27 -11.66 15.17
N ASP A 32 -0.78 -10.60 14.52
CA ASP A 32 0.15 -9.62 15.09
C ASP A 32 -0.53 -8.26 15.37
N GLY A 33 -1.86 -8.29 15.52
CA GLY A 33 -2.69 -7.16 15.93
C GLY A 33 -3.56 -6.57 14.82
N PHE A 34 -4.42 -5.65 15.23
CA PHE A 34 -5.32 -4.88 14.37
C PHE A 34 -4.61 -4.24 13.16
N ALA A 35 -5.17 -4.41 11.96
CA ALA A 35 -4.69 -3.82 10.72
C ALA A 35 -5.86 -3.27 9.90
N ARG A 36 -5.62 -2.17 9.16
CA ARG A 36 -6.65 -1.58 8.29
C ARG A 36 -6.06 -0.85 7.11
N ALA A 37 -6.81 -0.82 6.01
CA ALA A 37 -6.54 0.08 4.92
C ALA A 37 -7.04 1.48 5.25
N VAL A 38 -6.25 2.50 4.93
CA VAL A 38 -6.71 3.90 4.98
C VAL A 38 -7.71 4.17 3.86
N ARG A 39 -7.49 3.54 2.69
CA ARG A 39 -8.38 3.66 1.53
C ARG A 39 -8.34 2.36 0.75
N ALA A 40 -9.50 1.91 0.29
CA ALA A 40 -9.63 0.80 -0.64
C ALA A 40 -10.56 1.25 -1.77
N ARG A 41 -10.13 1.08 -3.03
CA ARG A 41 -10.93 1.45 -4.21
C ARG A 41 -10.87 0.33 -5.23
N LEU A 42 -12.02 -0.27 -5.52
CA LEU A 42 -12.17 -1.21 -6.64
C LEU A 42 -11.95 -0.46 -7.96
N ILE A 43 -11.12 -1.02 -8.83
CA ILE A 43 -10.86 -0.50 -10.18
C ILE A 43 -11.66 -1.30 -11.19
N ASP A 44 -11.61 -2.61 -11.06
CA ASP A 44 -12.20 -3.56 -12.00
C ASP A 44 -12.48 -4.88 -11.28
N SER A 45 -13.45 -5.63 -11.77
CA SER A 45 -13.75 -6.97 -11.25
C SER A 45 -14.33 -7.87 -12.34
N ASP A 46 -13.83 -9.09 -12.39
CA ASP A 46 -14.37 -10.18 -13.19
C ASP A 46 -14.87 -11.33 -12.29
N LYS A 47 -15.29 -12.46 -12.88
CA LYS A 47 -15.83 -13.61 -12.12
C LYS A 47 -14.78 -14.36 -11.30
N VAL A 48 -13.50 -14.19 -11.60
CA VAL A 48 -12.41 -14.98 -11.00
C VAL A 48 -11.47 -14.13 -10.15
N SER A 49 -11.53 -12.81 -10.27
CA SER A 49 -10.61 -11.89 -9.62
C SER A 49 -11.08 -10.44 -9.64
N SER A 50 -10.54 -9.66 -8.71
CA SER A 50 -10.75 -8.22 -8.64
C SER A 50 -9.43 -7.46 -8.62
N THR A 51 -9.44 -6.28 -9.19
CA THR A 51 -8.33 -5.33 -9.19
C THR A 51 -8.71 -4.10 -8.38
N LEU A 52 -7.84 -3.70 -7.45
CA LEU A 52 -8.08 -2.56 -6.57
C LEU A 52 -6.81 -1.76 -6.30
N LYS A 53 -7.01 -0.51 -5.87
CA LYS A 53 -6.01 0.29 -5.19
C LYS A 53 -6.23 0.22 -3.68
N LEU A 54 -5.16 0.01 -2.93
CA LEU A 54 -5.17 -0.07 -1.47
C LEU A 54 -4.12 0.87 -0.90
N VAL A 55 -4.50 1.73 0.04
CA VAL A 55 -3.59 2.61 0.77
C VAL A 55 -3.44 2.11 2.19
N VAL A 56 -2.19 1.90 2.63
CA VAL A 56 -1.83 1.55 4.01
C VAL A 56 -0.73 2.49 4.50
N THR A 57 -0.68 2.75 5.79
CA THR A 57 0.33 3.63 6.41
C THR A 57 1.33 2.86 7.26
N GLU A 58 0.94 1.68 7.74
CA GLU A 58 1.85 0.70 8.31
C GLU A 58 2.62 -0.06 7.21
N GLY A 59 3.60 -0.84 7.66
CA GLY A 59 4.48 -1.62 6.80
C GLY A 59 4.84 -2.94 7.46
N ARG A 60 3.90 -3.57 8.18
CA ARG A 60 4.17 -4.84 8.86
C ARG A 60 4.46 -5.92 7.82
N LYS A 61 5.19 -6.97 8.23
CA LYS A 61 5.60 -8.05 7.33
C LYS A 61 4.36 -8.63 6.63
N ARG A 62 4.34 -8.52 5.30
CA ARG A 62 3.27 -9.03 4.42
C ARG A 62 1.85 -8.53 4.78
N GLU A 63 1.73 -7.38 5.45
CA GLU A 63 0.47 -6.84 5.97
C GLU A 63 -0.66 -6.81 4.92
N VAL A 64 -0.42 -6.19 3.76
CA VAL A 64 -1.41 -6.13 2.65
C VAL A 64 -1.89 -7.53 2.24
N ARG A 65 -0.98 -8.52 2.17
CA ARG A 65 -1.36 -9.88 1.78
C ARG A 65 -2.20 -10.56 2.86
N ARG A 66 -1.87 -10.33 4.13
CA ARG A 66 -2.58 -10.91 5.27
C ARG A 66 -3.96 -10.27 5.45
N LEU A 67 -4.05 -8.95 5.33
CA LEU A 67 -5.31 -8.21 5.37
C LEU A 67 -6.31 -8.72 4.31
N LEU A 68 -5.84 -8.87 3.07
CA LEU A 68 -6.68 -9.38 1.98
C LEU A 68 -7.01 -10.88 2.12
N SER A 69 -6.08 -11.67 2.64
CA SER A 69 -6.35 -13.09 2.94
C SER A 69 -7.38 -13.26 4.05
N ALA A 70 -7.37 -12.40 5.06
CA ALA A 70 -8.32 -12.45 6.19
C ALA A 70 -9.77 -12.14 5.77
N VAL A 71 -9.97 -11.48 4.63
CA VAL A 71 -11.29 -11.30 4.01
C VAL A 71 -11.60 -12.31 2.91
N GLY A 72 -10.79 -13.35 2.74
CA GLY A 72 -11.04 -14.42 1.76
C GLY A 72 -10.57 -14.14 0.33
N HIS A 73 -9.82 -13.06 0.11
CA HIS A 73 -9.38 -12.62 -1.23
C HIS A 73 -7.85 -12.61 -1.34
N PRO A 74 -7.19 -13.79 -1.45
CA PRO A 74 -5.73 -13.85 -1.47
C PRO A 74 -5.14 -13.07 -2.67
N VAL A 75 -4.03 -12.37 -2.41
CA VAL A 75 -3.37 -11.49 -3.39
C VAL A 75 -2.60 -12.30 -4.44
N MET A 76 -3.04 -12.20 -5.69
CA MET A 76 -2.40 -12.80 -6.86
C MET A 76 -1.25 -11.94 -7.39
N ARG A 77 -1.47 -10.62 -7.47
CA ARG A 77 -0.46 -9.65 -7.94
C ARG A 77 -0.44 -8.43 -7.02
N LEU A 78 0.75 -7.95 -6.70
CA LEU A 78 0.93 -6.81 -5.82
C LEU A 78 2.02 -5.90 -6.39
N ARG A 79 1.71 -4.63 -6.58
CA ARG A 79 2.66 -3.60 -7.00
C ARG A 79 2.44 -2.35 -6.18
N ARG A 80 3.46 -1.90 -5.45
CA ARG A 80 3.44 -0.57 -4.86
C ARG A 80 3.59 0.46 -5.97
N ILE A 81 2.63 1.37 -6.08
CA ILE A 81 2.57 2.39 -7.13
C ILE A 81 2.81 3.80 -6.59
N ARG A 82 2.78 3.98 -5.26
CA ARG A 82 3.12 5.24 -4.59
C ARG A 82 3.75 4.98 -3.22
N TYR A 83 4.70 5.82 -2.84
CA TYR A 83 5.30 5.87 -1.51
C TYR A 83 5.37 7.33 -1.06
N GLY A 84 4.54 7.69 -0.08
CA GLY A 84 4.37 9.08 0.34
C GLY A 84 4.00 9.97 -0.85
N PRO A 85 4.75 11.04 -1.12
CA PRO A 85 4.50 11.91 -2.27
C PRO A 85 4.95 11.29 -3.61
N LEU A 86 5.80 10.26 -3.59
CA LEU A 86 6.43 9.72 -4.79
C LEU A 86 5.56 8.69 -5.49
N ALA A 87 5.19 8.95 -6.75
CA ALA A 87 4.48 8.01 -7.60
C ALA A 87 5.46 7.23 -8.49
N LEU A 88 5.16 5.96 -8.77
CA LEU A 88 6.00 5.12 -9.65
C LEU A 88 6.02 5.62 -11.10
N GLY A 89 4.95 6.30 -11.54
CA GLY A 89 4.82 6.86 -12.89
C GLY A 89 4.98 5.80 -13.98
N ALA A 90 5.74 6.15 -15.02
CA ALA A 90 5.98 5.32 -16.20
C ALA A 90 7.26 4.45 -16.12
N LEU A 91 7.85 4.32 -14.93
CA LEU A 91 9.12 3.60 -14.76
C LEU A 91 8.98 2.11 -15.14
N LYS A 92 9.87 1.65 -16.02
CA LYS A 92 9.90 0.25 -16.46
C LYS A 92 10.35 -0.67 -15.32
N LYS A 93 9.91 -1.93 -15.34
CA LYS A 93 10.30 -2.94 -14.34
C LYS A 93 11.83 -3.11 -14.35
N GLY A 94 12.44 -2.99 -13.18
CA GLY A 94 13.90 -3.16 -13.01
C GLY A 94 14.71 -1.90 -13.30
N SER A 95 14.07 -0.83 -13.78
CA SER A 95 14.73 0.46 -13.97
C SER A 95 14.68 1.30 -12.70
N TRP A 96 15.56 2.28 -12.65
CA TRP A 96 15.59 3.36 -11.65
C TRP A 96 15.81 4.69 -12.38
N ARG A 97 15.48 5.78 -11.71
CA ARG A 97 15.84 7.15 -12.11
C ARG A 97 16.12 7.95 -10.85
N ASP A 98 16.88 9.03 -11.01
CA ASP A 98 16.99 10.03 -9.96
C ASP A 98 15.66 10.75 -9.77
N LEU A 99 15.42 11.21 -8.54
CA LEU A 99 14.29 12.07 -8.22
C LEU A 99 14.53 13.46 -8.81
N ASP A 100 13.46 14.10 -9.28
CA ASP A 100 13.54 15.52 -9.63
C ASP A 100 13.49 16.40 -8.37
N ASP A 101 13.84 17.68 -8.52
CA ASP A 101 13.93 18.61 -7.39
C ASP A 101 12.59 18.77 -6.66
N ASP A 102 11.47 18.70 -7.38
CA ASP A 102 10.12 18.78 -6.82
C ASP A 102 9.81 17.54 -5.95
N GLU A 103 10.16 16.35 -6.42
CA GLU A 103 10.04 15.10 -5.69
C GLU A 103 10.93 15.06 -4.44
N VAL A 104 12.14 15.61 -4.53
CA VAL A 104 13.05 15.76 -3.38
C VAL A 104 12.45 16.71 -2.35
N ALA A 105 11.96 17.87 -2.77
CA ALA A 105 11.31 18.84 -1.89
C ALA A 105 10.03 18.27 -1.25
N ALA A 106 9.22 17.54 -2.02
CA ALA A 106 8.02 16.87 -1.52
C ALA A 106 8.37 15.79 -0.48
N LEU A 107 9.45 15.04 -0.68
CA LEU A 107 9.90 14.04 0.28
C LEU A 107 10.46 14.68 1.56
N ALA A 108 11.21 15.78 1.43
CA ALA A 108 11.79 16.51 2.56
C ALA A 108 10.73 17.16 3.45
N SER A 109 9.63 17.63 2.85
CA SER A 109 8.48 18.21 3.56
C SER A 109 7.49 17.16 4.07
N ALA A 110 7.58 15.91 3.60
CA ALA A 110 6.73 14.84 4.09
C ALA A 110 7.11 14.47 5.54
N PRO A 111 6.11 14.17 6.40
CA PRO A 111 6.37 13.76 7.77
C PRO A 111 7.22 12.47 7.78
N SER A 112 8.47 12.62 8.18
CA SER A 112 9.46 11.54 8.25
C SER A 112 10.04 11.47 9.66
N ARG A 113 9.43 10.68 10.55
CA ARG A 113 10.14 10.21 11.74
C ARG A 113 10.79 8.86 11.47
N GLY A 114 11.90 8.94 10.75
CA GLY A 114 13.00 7.98 10.77
C GLY A 114 14.28 8.79 10.81
N GLY A 115 14.75 9.14 12.01
CA GLY A 115 15.86 10.07 12.18
C GLY A 115 17.14 9.58 11.48
N PRO A 116 18.03 10.48 11.04
CA PRO A 116 19.38 10.10 10.69
C PRO A 116 20.02 9.50 11.94
N GLY A 117 20.43 8.23 11.89
CA GLY A 117 21.40 7.72 12.83
C GLY A 117 22.63 8.60 12.70
N SER A 118 22.92 9.38 13.74
CA SER A 118 24.17 10.12 13.86
C SER A 118 25.31 9.13 13.77
N ARG A 119 25.98 9.05 12.61
CA ARG A 119 27.38 8.63 12.58
C ARG A 119 28.20 9.84 12.99
N SER A 120 28.41 9.96 14.29
CA SER A 120 29.54 10.70 14.84
C SER A 120 30.79 9.84 14.62
N GLN A 121 31.72 10.33 13.82
CA GLN A 121 33.14 10.25 14.13
C GLN A 121 33.62 11.68 14.35
#